data_AF-A0A960AXX2-F1
#
_entry.id   AF-A0A960AXX2-F1
#
_cell.length_a   1.000
_cell.length_b   1.000
_cell.length_c   1.000
_cell.angle_alpha   90.00
_cell.angle_beta   90.00
_cell.angle_gamma   90.00
#
_symmetry.space_group_name_H-M   'P 1'
#
loop_
_entity.id
_entity.type
_entity.pdbx_description
1 polymer ?
#
loop_
_entity_poly.entity_id
_entity_poly.type
_entity_poly.pdbx_seq_one_letter_code
_entity_poly.pdbx_strand_id
1 'polypeptide(L)'
;MTRDQGIDMRARLRTDVWWVLALALVLYTASELRGNKGRLGWDAHAYYLAWHGPMYSRQPGQRDAYNYSPAFAQILWPFAHLPWPVFCALLLIGAALGVAWLVRPLPWKVAVPVWLCCTPEILSGNIYWLLAIVVVLGFRYPGLWAVSALTKITPTLGPIWFLLRREWRPLLWSAATTLAVAAASYLLTPHLWHDWLQFLASNNAEWRGIVPPVIYRIPIGLTLLAWGARTNRTWALPAAMCIVTPVFGIASLTMLAAIPRLRVDTGEPSVSRPAG
;
A
#
# COMPACT_ATOMS: atom_id res chain seq x y z
N MET A 1 17.48 14.13 -49.00
CA MET A 1 18.11 13.40 -47.88
C MET A 1 17.13 13.31 -46.73
N THR A 2 16.20 12.37 -46.80
CA THR A 2 15.25 12.03 -45.73
C THR A 2 15.99 11.14 -44.72
N ARG A 3 16.25 11.67 -43.52
CA ARG A 3 16.75 10.85 -42.41
C ARG A 3 15.70 9.79 -42.12
N ASP A 4 16.06 8.53 -42.38
CA ASP A 4 15.32 7.37 -41.94
C ASP A 4 15.27 7.40 -40.41
N GLN A 5 14.18 7.94 -39.85
CA GLN A 5 13.93 7.96 -38.42
C GLN A 5 13.44 6.57 -38.03
N GLY A 6 14.37 5.62 -37.96
CA GLY A 6 14.10 4.29 -37.44
C GLY A 6 13.39 4.39 -36.09
N ILE A 7 12.19 3.81 -35.99
CA ILE A 7 11.43 3.77 -34.75
C ILE A 7 12.22 2.94 -33.74
N ASP A 8 12.70 3.58 -32.66
CA ASP A 8 13.31 2.85 -31.55
C ASP A 8 12.23 2.04 -30.81
N MET A 9 12.10 0.78 -31.19
CA MET A 9 11.14 -0.16 -30.63
C MET A 9 11.34 -0.36 -29.13
N ARG A 10 12.59 -0.29 -28.62
CA ARG A 10 12.87 -0.49 -27.19
C ARG A 10 12.41 0.72 -26.38
N ALA A 11 12.64 1.94 -26.88
CA ALA A 11 12.16 3.16 -26.24
C ALA A 11 10.63 3.23 -26.23
N ARG A 12 9.98 2.82 -27.32
CA ARG A 12 8.52 2.73 -27.40
C ARG A 12 7.95 1.68 -26.45
N LEU A 13 8.49 0.46 -26.45
CA LEU A 13 8.01 -0.62 -25.58
C LEU A 13 8.03 -0.23 -24.09
N ARG A 14 9.07 0.51 -23.64
CA ARG A 14 9.18 1.02 -22.27
C ARG A 14 8.06 1.99 -21.87
N THR A 15 7.41 2.62 -22.83
CA THR A 15 6.32 3.60 -22.60
C THR A 15 4.96 2.95 -22.89
N ASP A 16 4.83 2.28 -24.02
CA ASP A 16 3.58 1.73 -24.54
C ASP A 16 3.04 0.61 -23.63
N VAL A 17 3.93 -0.17 -23.00
CA VAL A 17 3.50 -1.21 -22.03
C VAL A 17 2.69 -0.63 -20.88
N TRP A 18 3.05 0.57 -20.40
CA TRP A 18 2.32 1.21 -19.31
C TRP A 18 0.95 1.69 -19.76
N TRP A 19 0.82 2.19 -20.99
CA TRP A 19 -0.47 2.58 -21.53
C TRP A 19 -1.41 1.39 -21.74
N VAL A 20 -0.89 0.26 -22.22
CA VAL A 20 -1.67 -0.97 -22.35
C VAL A 20 -2.13 -1.47 -20.98
N LEU A 21 -1.22 -1.51 -19.99
CA LEU A 21 -1.56 -1.89 -18.61
C LEU A 21 -2.56 -0.91 -17.98
N ALA A 22 -2.39 0.38 -18.20
CA ALA A 22 -3.29 1.43 -17.72
C ALA A 22 -4.69 1.22 -18.28
N LEU A 23 -4.82 1.03 -19.59
CA LEU A 23 -6.11 0.77 -20.23
C LEU A 23 -6.76 -0.48 -19.65
N ALA A 24 -6.02 -1.58 -19.54
CA ALA A 24 -6.53 -2.83 -18.99
C ALA A 24 -7.03 -2.66 -17.54
N LEU A 25 -6.28 -1.94 -16.69
CA LEU A 25 -6.63 -1.73 -15.29
C LEU A 25 -7.78 -0.74 -15.10
N VAL A 26 -7.88 0.27 -15.95
CA VAL A 26 -9.04 1.18 -16.00
C VAL A 26 -10.30 0.42 -16.41
N LEU A 27 -10.23 -0.40 -17.46
CA LEU A 27 -11.35 -1.23 -17.91
C LEU A 27 -11.75 -2.26 -16.84
N TYR A 28 -10.77 -2.91 -16.20
CA TYR A 28 -11.00 -3.78 -15.05
C TYR A 28 -11.75 -3.03 -13.94
N THR A 29 -11.26 -1.86 -13.55
CA THR A 29 -11.89 -1.03 -12.50
C THR A 29 -13.33 -0.64 -12.87
N ALA A 30 -13.56 -0.24 -14.12
CA ALA A 30 -14.89 0.08 -14.62
C ALA A 30 -15.83 -1.13 -14.61
N SER A 31 -15.31 -2.32 -14.92
CA SER A 31 -16.07 -3.58 -14.87
C SER A 31 -16.46 -3.96 -13.44
N GLU A 32 -15.56 -3.84 -12.45
CA GLU A 32 -15.85 -4.07 -11.03
C GLU A 32 -16.92 -3.10 -10.51
N LEU A 33 -16.82 -1.82 -10.91
CA LEU A 33 -17.79 -0.79 -10.55
C LEU A 33 -19.19 -1.09 -11.09
N ARG A 34 -19.29 -1.57 -12.33
CA ARG A 34 -20.58 -1.93 -12.97
C ARG A 34 -21.11 -3.31 -12.52
N GLY A 35 -20.21 -4.20 -12.12
CA GLY A 35 -20.51 -5.58 -11.74
C GLY A 35 -20.55 -5.75 -10.23
N ASN A 36 -19.71 -6.67 -9.73
CA ASN A 36 -19.79 -7.22 -8.38
C ASN A 36 -19.66 -6.19 -7.24
N LYS A 37 -18.91 -5.09 -7.44
CA LYS A 37 -18.72 -4.07 -6.39
C LYS A 37 -19.87 -3.08 -6.35
N GLY A 38 -20.38 -2.69 -7.52
CA GLY A 38 -21.62 -1.92 -7.69
C GLY A 38 -21.62 -0.52 -7.09
N ARG A 39 -20.48 0.03 -6.66
CA ARG A 39 -20.36 1.39 -6.11
C ARG A 39 -18.92 1.89 -6.16
N LEU A 40 -18.73 3.21 -6.27
CA LEU A 40 -17.44 3.85 -6.02
C LEU A 40 -17.10 3.73 -4.52
N GLY A 41 -15.81 3.61 -4.20
CA GLY A 41 -15.38 3.50 -2.80
C GLY A 41 -15.81 2.20 -2.14
N TRP A 42 -15.86 1.08 -2.87
CA TRP A 42 -16.39 -0.18 -2.32
C TRP A 42 -15.61 -0.73 -1.13
N ASP A 43 -14.31 -0.43 -1.03
CA ASP A 43 -13.51 -0.75 0.17
C ASP A 43 -13.64 0.36 1.22
N ALA A 44 -13.68 1.64 0.80
CA ALA A 44 -13.92 2.77 1.69
C ALA A 44 -15.26 2.69 2.42
N HIS A 45 -16.27 2.05 1.84
CA HIS A 45 -17.58 1.88 2.46
C HIS A 45 -17.51 1.04 3.75
N ALA A 46 -16.59 0.08 3.84
CA ALA A 46 -16.33 -0.65 5.08
C ALA A 46 -15.83 0.28 6.19
N TYR A 47 -15.05 1.30 5.83
CA TYR A 47 -14.47 2.28 6.76
C TYR A 47 -15.52 3.25 7.26
N TYR A 48 -16.40 3.69 6.35
CA TYR A 48 -17.56 4.51 6.67
C TYR A 48 -18.49 3.76 7.64
N LEU A 49 -18.82 2.50 7.34
CA LEU A 49 -19.72 1.69 8.16
C LEU A 49 -19.14 1.25 9.50
N ALA A 50 -17.84 1.39 9.74
CA ALA A 50 -17.20 0.97 10.99
C ALA A 50 -17.89 1.59 12.22
N TRP A 51 -18.43 2.81 12.10
CA TRP A 51 -19.17 3.50 13.18
C TRP A 51 -20.69 3.54 12.99
N HIS A 52 -21.22 2.85 11.98
CA HIS A 52 -22.66 2.76 11.69
C HIS A 52 -23.21 1.33 11.81
N GLY A 53 -22.42 0.40 12.34
CA GLY A 53 -22.79 -1.00 12.48
C GLY A 53 -21.75 -1.81 13.27
N PRO A 54 -21.97 -3.14 13.44
CA PRO A 54 -21.04 -3.98 14.20
C PRO A 54 -19.71 -4.17 13.44
N MET A 55 -18.61 -3.73 14.05
CA MET A 55 -17.26 -4.02 13.57
C MET A 55 -16.93 -5.52 13.69
N TYR A 56 -16.03 -6.00 12.84
CA TYR A 56 -15.48 -7.38 12.90
C TYR A 56 -16.52 -8.51 12.75
N SER A 57 -17.71 -8.20 12.24
CA SER A 57 -18.81 -9.14 12.04
C SER A 57 -18.77 -9.89 10.70
N ARG A 58 -17.86 -9.51 9.79
CA ARG A 58 -17.75 -10.06 8.43
C ARG A 58 -16.33 -10.57 8.17
N GLN A 59 -16.22 -11.68 7.44
CA GLN A 59 -14.92 -12.27 7.14
C GLN A 59 -14.08 -11.39 6.20
N PRO A 60 -12.74 -11.43 6.29
CA PRO A 60 -11.86 -10.67 5.41
C PRO A 60 -12.19 -10.84 3.92
N GLY A 61 -12.28 -9.71 3.21
CA GLY A 61 -12.57 -9.68 1.77
C GLY A 61 -14.03 -9.95 1.38
N GLN A 62 -14.93 -10.15 2.35
CA GLN A 62 -16.35 -9.96 2.11
C GLN A 62 -16.67 -8.46 1.95
N ARG A 63 -17.79 -8.15 1.31
CA ARG A 63 -18.26 -6.77 1.13
C ARG A 63 -18.44 -6.09 2.49
N ASP A 64 -17.95 -4.85 2.59
CA ASP A 64 -18.03 -4.03 3.80
C ASP A 64 -17.37 -4.66 5.05
N ALA A 65 -16.43 -5.60 4.88
CA ALA A 65 -15.68 -6.17 5.99
C ALA A 65 -14.60 -5.20 6.48
N TYR A 66 -14.78 -4.66 7.69
CA TYR A 66 -13.78 -3.85 8.38
C TYR A 66 -12.71 -4.74 9.03
N ASN A 67 -11.45 -4.63 8.58
CA ASN A 67 -10.37 -5.56 8.96
C ASN A 67 -9.26 -4.90 9.79
N TYR A 68 -9.37 -3.60 10.06
CA TYR A 68 -8.26 -2.80 10.60
C TYR A 68 -8.40 -2.61 12.12
N SER A 69 -7.33 -2.17 12.77
CA SER A 69 -7.36 -1.98 14.21
C SER A 69 -8.36 -0.89 14.63
N PRO A 70 -8.78 -0.87 15.91
CA PRO A 70 -9.60 0.20 16.45
C PRO A 70 -8.94 1.58 16.34
N ALA A 71 -7.60 1.66 16.35
CA ALA A 71 -6.88 2.93 16.19
C ALA A 71 -7.20 3.61 14.87
N PHE A 72 -7.29 2.84 13.79
CA PHE A 72 -7.67 3.40 12.48
C PHE A 72 -9.16 3.79 12.44
N ALA A 73 -10.03 3.02 13.08
CA ALA A 73 -11.44 3.37 13.20
C ALA A 73 -11.60 4.72 13.92
N GLN A 74 -10.90 4.90 15.05
CA GLN A 74 -10.95 6.14 15.82
C GLN A 74 -10.49 7.37 15.02
N ILE A 75 -9.47 7.24 14.17
CA ILE A 75 -9.06 8.31 13.25
C ILE A 75 -10.18 8.65 12.26
N LEU A 76 -10.92 7.64 11.80
CA LEU A 76 -12.01 7.81 10.84
C LEU A 76 -13.32 8.27 11.48
N TRP A 77 -13.48 8.14 12.79
CA TRP A 77 -14.70 8.50 13.53
C TRP A 77 -15.27 9.88 13.16
N PRO A 78 -14.51 10.99 13.19
CA PRO A 78 -15.08 12.29 12.85
C PRO A 78 -15.53 12.36 11.37
N PHE A 79 -14.85 11.63 10.48
CA PHE A 79 -15.18 11.61 9.06
C PHE A 79 -16.39 10.72 8.76
N ALA A 80 -16.63 9.68 9.56
CA ALA A 80 -17.77 8.79 9.39
C ALA A 80 -19.13 9.50 9.57
N HIS A 81 -19.16 10.68 10.20
CA HIS A 81 -20.35 11.51 10.32
C HIS A 81 -20.65 12.38 9.09
N LEU A 82 -19.73 12.46 8.13
CA LEU A 82 -19.96 13.17 6.88
C LEU A 82 -20.94 12.40 5.99
N PRO A 83 -21.69 13.05 5.10
CA PRO A 83 -22.44 12.34 4.08
C PRO A 83 -21.53 11.41 3.27
N TRP A 84 -22.00 10.19 2.99
CA TRP A 84 -21.22 9.17 2.27
C TRP A 84 -20.46 9.70 1.03
N PRO A 85 -21.06 10.50 0.13
CA PRO A 85 -20.33 11.03 -1.03
C PRO A 85 -19.10 11.87 -0.65
N VAL A 86 -19.18 12.62 0.45
CA VAL A 86 -18.08 13.47 0.95
C VAL A 86 -16.98 12.60 1.55
N PHE A 87 -17.32 11.64 2.40
CA PHE A 87 -16.35 10.67 2.95
C PHE A 87 -15.60 9.95 1.84
N CYS A 88 -16.34 9.41 0.86
CA CYS A 88 -15.79 8.71 -0.29
C CYS A 88 -14.88 9.62 -1.12
N ALA A 89 -15.33 10.84 -1.45
CA ALA A 89 -14.53 11.79 -2.20
C ALA A 89 -13.21 12.15 -1.51
N LEU A 90 -13.21 12.34 -0.19
CA LEU A 90 -12.00 12.63 0.57
C LEU A 90 -10.94 11.52 0.44
N LEU A 91 -11.35 10.25 0.60
CA LEU A 91 -10.42 9.13 0.43
C LEU A 91 -9.94 8.99 -1.03
N LEU A 92 -10.83 9.11 -2.01
CA LEU A 92 -10.48 9.00 -3.43
C LEU A 92 -9.51 10.12 -3.85
N ILE A 93 -9.77 11.36 -3.43
CA ILE A 93 -8.88 12.51 -3.70
C ILE A 93 -7.54 12.30 -3.00
N GLY A 94 -7.55 11.86 -1.74
CA GLY A 94 -6.33 11.53 -1.00
C GLY A 94 -5.49 10.48 -1.72
N ALA A 95 -6.11 9.39 -2.18
CA ALA A 95 -5.47 8.34 -2.95
C ALA A 95 -4.91 8.87 -4.28
N ALA A 96 -5.71 9.61 -5.04
CA ALA A 96 -5.33 10.20 -6.31
C ALA A 96 -4.09 11.13 -6.17
N LEU A 97 -4.11 12.03 -5.19
CA LEU A 97 -3.01 12.94 -4.91
C LEU A 97 -1.79 12.22 -4.35
N GLY A 98 -1.99 11.22 -3.49
CA GLY A 98 -0.92 10.39 -2.95
C GLY A 98 -0.19 9.62 -4.03
N VAL A 99 -0.91 8.95 -4.93
CA VAL A 99 -0.33 8.26 -6.08
C VAL A 99 0.35 9.24 -7.03
N ALA A 100 -0.27 10.40 -7.31
CA ALA A 100 0.35 11.43 -8.14
C ALA A 100 1.68 11.92 -7.55
N TRP A 101 1.74 12.10 -6.22
CA TRP A 101 2.98 12.40 -5.53
C TRP A 101 4.01 11.28 -5.68
N LEU A 102 3.62 10.01 -5.51
CA LEU A 102 4.49 8.84 -5.62
C LEU A 102 5.15 8.73 -7.01
N VAL A 103 4.38 8.90 -8.08
CA VAL A 103 4.87 8.73 -9.46
C VAL A 103 5.50 9.99 -10.05
N ARG A 104 5.40 11.14 -9.39
CA ARG A 104 5.94 12.44 -9.87
C ARG A 104 7.41 12.42 -10.34
N PRO A 105 8.35 11.64 -9.78
CA PRO A 105 9.72 11.59 -10.29
C PRO A 105 9.86 10.99 -11.70
N LEU A 106 8.84 10.28 -12.19
CA LEU A 106 8.84 9.67 -13.52
C LEU A 106 8.55 10.72 -14.60
N PRO A 107 9.05 10.53 -15.84
CA PRO A 107 8.63 11.35 -16.97
C PRO A 107 7.12 11.22 -17.19
N TRP A 108 6.44 12.30 -17.56
CA TRP A 108 4.98 12.35 -17.67
C TRP A 108 4.38 11.22 -18.54
N LYS A 109 5.09 10.83 -19.61
CA LYS A 109 4.69 9.74 -20.51
C LYS A 109 4.59 8.37 -19.83
N VAL A 110 5.26 8.19 -18.68
CA VAL A 110 5.22 7.00 -17.83
C VAL A 110 4.42 7.28 -16.55
N ALA A 111 4.57 8.47 -15.96
CA ALA A 111 3.87 8.84 -14.73
C ALA A 111 2.34 8.78 -14.88
N VAL A 112 1.81 9.31 -15.98
CA VAL A 112 0.36 9.31 -16.27
C VAL A 112 -0.20 7.89 -16.39
N PRO A 113 0.35 7.01 -17.24
CA PRO A 113 -0.18 5.64 -17.31
C PRO A 113 0.06 4.84 -16.02
N VAL A 114 1.17 5.04 -15.29
CA VAL A 114 1.36 4.36 -13.98
C VAL A 114 0.35 4.86 -12.95
N TRP A 115 -0.01 6.14 -12.95
CA TRP A 115 -1.09 6.67 -12.13
C TRP A 115 -2.43 6.02 -12.51
N LEU A 116 -2.71 5.87 -13.81
CA LEU A 116 -3.89 5.17 -14.31
C LEU A 116 -3.90 3.67 -13.96
N CYS A 117 -2.74 3.01 -13.91
CA CYS A 117 -2.64 1.63 -13.39
C CYS A 117 -3.10 1.52 -11.93
N CYS A 118 -3.09 2.62 -11.17
CA CYS A 118 -3.54 2.65 -9.78
C CYS A 118 -5.04 2.96 -9.65
N THR A 119 -5.83 3.04 -10.73
CA THR A 119 -7.28 3.26 -10.60
C THR A 119 -8.03 2.22 -9.77
N PRO A 120 -7.66 0.92 -9.74
CA PRO A 120 -8.32 -0.02 -8.84
C PRO A 120 -8.17 0.38 -7.36
N GLU A 121 -7.00 0.88 -6.97
CA GLU A 121 -6.73 1.40 -5.63
C GLU A 121 -7.48 2.71 -5.38
N ILE A 122 -7.38 3.67 -6.31
CA ILE A 122 -8.00 4.99 -6.15
C ILE A 122 -9.51 4.85 -6.03
N LEU A 123 -10.16 4.16 -6.97
CA LEU A 123 -11.62 4.07 -7.04
C LEU A 123 -12.25 3.08 -6.05
N SER A 124 -11.49 2.10 -5.55
CA SER A 124 -11.92 1.29 -4.40
C SER A 124 -11.96 2.07 -3.10
N GLY A 125 -11.16 3.13 -3.00
CA GLY A 125 -10.93 3.86 -1.76
C GLY A 125 -10.18 3.04 -0.71
N ASN A 126 -9.34 2.09 -1.13
CA ASN A 126 -8.45 1.36 -0.24
C ASN A 126 -7.28 2.25 0.23
N ILE A 127 -6.34 1.68 0.99
CA ILE A 127 -5.27 2.41 1.69
C ILE A 127 -3.86 1.90 1.37
N TYR A 128 -3.67 1.05 0.37
CA TYR A 128 -2.34 0.65 -0.09
C TYR A 128 -1.52 1.86 -0.60
N TRP A 129 -2.15 2.93 -1.08
CA TRP A 129 -1.46 4.19 -1.40
C TRP A 129 -0.82 4.84 -0.16
N LEU A 130 -1.44 4.74 1.03
CA LEU A 130 -0.83 5.19 2.29
C LEU A 130 0.37 4.33 2.65
N LEU A 131 0.27 3.01 2.48
CA LEU A 131 1.39 2.09 2.69
C LEU A 131 2.56 2.41 1.75
N ALA A 132 2.28 2.74 0.49
CA ALA A 132 3.29 3.17 -0.47
C ALA A 132 4.00 4.47 -0.03
N ILE A 133 3.25 5.44 0.51
CA ILE A 133 3.83 6.66 1.09
C ILE A 133 4.68 6.34 2.31
N VAL A 134 4.21 5.44 3.20
CA VAL A 134 4.96 4.97 4.37
C VAL A 134 6.26 4.29 3.96
N VAL A 135 6.28 3.51 2.87
CA VAL A 135 7.51 2.92 2.34
C VAL A 135 8.55 4.00 2.00
N VAL A 136 8.15 5.11 1.40
CA VAL A 136 9.05 6.20 1.02
C VAL A 136 9.51 7.00 2.24
N LEU A 137 8.57 7.44 3.07
CA LEU A 137 8.83 8.35 4.18
C LEU A 137 9.33 7.63 5.44
N GLY A 138 9.02 6.35 5.59
CA GLY A 138 9.31 5.53 6.77
C GLY A 138 10.81 5.28 7.00
N PHE A 139 11.64 5.43 5.97
CA PHE A 139 13.10 5.45 6.15
C PHE A 139 13.58 6.70 6.91
N ARG A 140 12.93 7.85 6.69
CA ARG A 140 13.27 9.12 7.35
C ARG A 140 12.50 9.31 8.67
N TYR A 141 11.27 8.83 8.73
CA TYR A 141 10.37 8.93 9.88
C TYR A 141 9.87 7.54 10.28
N PRO A 142 10.67 6.75 11.02
CA PRO A 142 10.36 5.35 11.32
C PRO A 142 9.04 5.14 12.07
N GLY A 143 8.57 6.15 12.81
CA GLY A 143 7.25 6.10 13.46
C GLY A 143 6.08 5.95 12.48
N LEU A 144 6.22 6.33 11.21
CA LEU A 144 5.16 6.17 10.19
C LEU A 144 4.82 4.70 9.91
N TRP A 145 5.71 3.75 10.23
CA TRP A 145 5.41 2.32 10.13
C TRP A 145 4.26 1.87 11.06
N ALA A 146 3.87 2.69 12.06
CA ALA A 146 2.66 2.48 12.83
C ALA A 146 1.40 2.44 11.95
N VAL A 147 1.37 3.20 10.84
CA VAL A 147 0.22 3.23 9.93
C VAL A 147 -0.01 1.85 9.31
N SER A 148 1.03 1.21 8.76
CA SER A 148 0.89 -0.14 8.22
C SER A 148 0.71 -1.17 9.34
N ALA A 149 1.42 -1.04 10.48
CA ALA A 149 1.29 -1.98 11.59
C ALA A 149 -0.16 -2.08 12.13
N LEU A 150 -0.86 -0.95 12.17
CA LEU A 150 -2.21 -0.83 12.73
C LEU A 150 -3.34 -0.96 11.68
N THR A 151 -3.00 -1.08 10.40
CA THR A 151 -4.01 -1.29 9.33
C THR A 151 -3.80 -2.58 8.56
N LYS A 152 -2.54 -2.94 8.26
CA LYS A 152 -2.15 -4.08 7.44
C LYS A 152 -0.90 -4.73 8.05
N ILE A 153 -1.11 -5.53 9.09
CA ILE A 153 -0.03 -6.13 9.89
C ILE A 153 0.98 -6.87 9.02
N THR A 154 0.54 -7.82 8.18
CA THR A 154 1.45 -8.69 7.42
C THR A 154 2.40 -7.94 6.47
N PRO A 155 1.96 -6.96 5.65
CA PRO A 155 2.88 -6.15 4.85
C PRO A 155 3.64 -5.07 5.66
N THR A 156 3.62 -5.08 6.99
CA THR A 156 4.44 -4.15 7.80
C THR A 156 5.89 -4.64 7.86
N LEU A 157 6.63 -4.42 6.78
CA LEU A 157 7.98 -4.98 6.60
C LEU A 157 9.12 -4.00 6.91
N GLY A 158 8.84 -2.71 7.13
CA GLY A 158 9.86 -1.72 7.47
C GLY A 158 10.64 -1.99 8.76
N PRO A 159 9.98 -2.31 9.89
CA PRO A 159 10.69 -2.72 11.11
C PRO A 159 11.58 -3.95 10.88
N ILE A 160 11.13 -4.91 10.06
CA ILE A 160 11.93 -6.09 9.71
C ILE A 160 13.14 -5.69 8.86
N TRP A 161 12.99 -4.74 7.92
CA TRP A 161 14.11 -4.17 7.17
C TRP A 161 15.16 -3.55 8.10
N PHE A 162 14.74 -2.75 9.08
CA PHE A 162 15.65 -2.17 10.08
C PHE A 162 16.34 -3.24 10.91
N LEU A 163 15.61 -4.25 11.36
CA LEU A 163 16.15 -5.39 12.11
C LEU A 163 17.24 -6.12 11.31
N LEU A 164 16.96 -6.45 10.05
CA LEU A 164 17.89 -7.16 9.15
C LEU A 164 19.20 -6.38 8.92
N ARG A 165 19.14 -5.05 9.00
CA ARG A 165 20.28 -4.14 8.87
C ARG A 165 20.89 -3.71 10.19
N ARG A 166 20.36 -4.21 11.31
CA ARG A 166 20.78 -3.83 12.68
C ARG A 166 20.64 -2.33 12.93
N GLU A 167 19.66 -1.68 12.30
CA GLU A 167 19.32 -0.28 12.48
C GLU A 167 18.40 -0.11 13.70
N TRP A 168 18.99 -0.23 14.90
CA TRP A 168 18.24 -0.30 16.17
C TRP A 168 17.40 0.94 16.46
N ARG A 169 17.92 2.14 16.17
CA ARG A 169 17.20 3.38 16.47
C ARG A 169 15.91 3.48 15.64
N PRO A 170 15.91 3.34 14.30
CA PRO A 170 14.68 3.25 13.51
C PRO A 170 13.73 2.14 13.95
N LEU A 171 14.26 0.95 14.25
CA LEU A 171 13.47 -0.17 14.75
C LEU A 171 12.72 0.23 16.04
N LEU A 172 13.42 0.77 17.03
CA LEU A 172 12.84 1.21 18.30
C LEU A 172 11.81 2.31 18.12
N TRP A 173 12.06 3.30 17.25
CA TRP A 173 11.08 4.36 16.97
C TRP A 173 9.81 3.82 16.31
N SER A 174 9.95 2.90 15.35
CA SER A 174 8.78 2.27 14.72
C SER A 174 7.95 1.46 15.73
N ALA A 175 8.61 0.67 16.59
CA ALA A 175 7.96 -0.13 17.61
C ALA A 175 7.29 0.73 18.70
N ALA A 176 8.02 1.71 19.24
CA ALA A 176 7.53 2.59 20.30
C ALA A 176 6.34 3.44 19.83
N THR A 177 6.40 3.99 18.61
CA THR A 177 5.27 4.77 18.05
C THR A 177 4.04 3.88 17.85
N THR A 178 4.22 2.67 17.33
CA THR A 178 3.13 1.71 17.15
C THR A 178 2.48 1.36 18.48
N LEU A 179 3.29 1.05 19.50
CA LEU A 179 2.80 0.71 20.83
C LEU A 179 2.09 1.90 21.49
N ALA A 180 2.63 3.12 21.37
CA ALA A 180 2.02 4.33 21.93
C ALA A 180 0.64 4.61 21.32
N VAL A 181 0.51 4.52 19.99
CA VAL A 181 -0.78 4.70 19.30
C VAL A 181 -1.75 3.58 19.65
N ALA A 182 -1.29 2.33 19.70
CA ALA A 182 -2.11 1.19 20.09
C ALA A 182 -2.62 1.34 21.54
N ALA A 183 -1.75 1.72 22.48
CA ALA A 183 -2.08 1.90 23.88
C ALA A 183 -3.08 3.05 24.08
N ALA A 184 -2.85 4.20 23.45
CA ALA A 184 -3.79 5.33 23.50
C ALA A 184 -5.16 4.93 22.94
N SER A 185 -5.18 4.21 21.82
CA SER A 185 -6.40 3.69 21.22
C SER A 185 -7.11 2.66 22.13
N TYR A 186 -6.34 1.79 22.78
CA TYR A 186 -6.85 0.78 23.70
C TYR A 186 -7.54 1.40 24.91
N LEU A 187 -6.99 2.47 25.47
CA LEU A 187 -7.59 3.19 26.59
C LEU A 187 -8.96 3.78 26.25
N LEU A 188 -9.22 4.13 24.98
CA LEU A 188 -10.50 4.67 24.53
C LEU A 188 -11.55 3.60 24.26
N THR A 189 -11.16 2.48 23.63
CA THR A 189 -12.11 1.42 23.23
C THR A 189 -11.52 0.01 23.47
N PRO A 190 -11.33 -0.42 24.72
CA PRO A 190 -10.64 -1.67 25.03
C PRO A 190 -11.38 -2.91 24.51
N HIS A 191 -12.72 -2.87 24.50
CA HIS A 191 -13.56 -3.96 23.97
C HIS A 191 -13.32 -4.20 22.46
N LEU A 192 -13.23 -3.13 21.65
CA LEU A 192 -12.95 -3.27 20.22
C LEU A 192 -11.58 -3.89 19.94
N TRP A 193 -10.60 -3.70 20.83
CA TRP A 193 -9.30 -4.35 20.70
C TRP A 193 -9.38 -5.84 20.97
N HIS A 194 -10.18 -6.25 21.97
CA HIS A 194 -10.45 -7.67 22.20
C HIS A 194 -11.14 -8.31 20.98
N ASP A 195 -12.19 -7.66 20.48
CA ASP A 195 -12.94 -8.13 19.31
C ASP A 195 -12.04 -8.24 18.07
N TRP A 196 -11.17 -7.25 17.84
CA TRP A 196 -10.23 -7.26 16.72
C TRP A 196 -9.19 -8.37 16.84
N LEU A 197 -8.62 -8.59 18.03
CA LEU A 197 -7.65 -9.67 18.25
C LEU A 197 -8.30 -11.04 18.07
N GLN A 198 -9.53 -11.23 18.55
CA GLN A 198 -10.31 -12.44 18.33
C GLN A 198 -10.63 -12.63 16.83
N PHE A 199 -10.98 -11.55 16.14
CA PHE A 199 -11.19 -11.54 14.69
C PHE A 199 -9.92 -11.98 13.94
N LEU A 200 -8.74 -11.47 14.31
CA LEU A 200 -7.48 -11.89 13.70
C LEU A 200 -7.17 -13.37 13.96
N ALA A 201 -7.42 -13.86 15.18
CA ALA A 201 -7.15 -15.25 15.56
C ALA A 201 -8.10 -16.26 14.91
N SER A 202 -9.34 -15.84 14.61
CA SER A 202 -10.38 -16.71 14.03
C SER A 202 -10.40 -16.73 12.51
N ASN A 203 -9.67 -15.83 11.83
CA ASN A 203 -9.67 -15.74 10.38
C ASN A 203 -8.32 -16.15 9.80
N ASN A 204 -8.30 -17.32 9.15
CA ASN A 204 -7.14 -17.78 8.40
C ASN A 204 -7.20 -17.33 6.94
N ALA A 205 -6.04 -17.03 6.35
CA ALA A 205 -5.94 -16.67 4.94
C ALA A 205 -6.05 -17.94 4.07
N GLU A 206 -7.27 -18.25 3.65
CA GLU A 206 -7.56 -19.36 2.73
C GLU A 206 -7.07 -19.09 1.29
N TRP A 207 -6.98 -20.16 0.50
CA TRP A 207 -6.75 -20.08 -0.95
C TRP A 207 -7.81 -19.19 -1.62
N ARG A 208 -7.38 -18.24 -2.47
CA ARG A 208 -8.29 -17.36 -3.21
C ARG A 208 -7.92 -17.33 -4.68
N GLY A 209 -8.69 -18.09 -5.48
CA GLY A 209 -8.45 -18.25 -6.91
C GLY A 209 -7.04 -18.81 -7.17
N ILE A 210 -6.28 -18.13 -8.03
CA ILE A 210 -4.92 -18.53 -8.42
C ILE A 210 -3.83 -18.07 -7.44
N VAL A 211 -4.16 -17.29 -6.41
CA VAL A 211 -3.16 -16.73 -5.49
C VAL A 211 -2.88 -17.71 -4.36
N PRO A 212 -1.62 -18.15 -4.16
CA PRO A 212 -1.27 -19.03 -3.06
C PRO A 212 -1.57 -18.40 -1.69
N PRO A 213 -1.89 -19.22 -0.66
CA PRO A 213 -2.08 -18.75 0.70
C PRO A 213 -0.90 -17.94 1.22
N VAL A 214 -1.20 -17.00 2.12
CA VAL A 214 -0.19 -16.08 2.64
C VAL A 214 0.98 -16.80 3.32
N ILE A 215 0.75 -17.99 3.90
CA ILE A 215 1.78 -18.79 4.57
C ILE A 215 2.91 -19.21 3.64
N TYR A 216 2.63 -19.43 2.34
CA TYR A 216 3.67 -19.73 1.35
C TYR A 216 4.33 -18.46 0.82
N ARG A 217 3.59 -17.35 0.77
CA ARG A 217 4.10 -16.07 0.28
C ARG A 217 4.98 -15.35 1.30
N ILE A 218 4.76 -15.55 2.61
CA ILE A 218 5.57 -14.94 3.68
C ILE A 218 7.05 -15.32 3.54
N PRO A 219 7.46 -16.60 3.47
CA PRO A 219 8.86 -16.96 3.28
C PRO A 219 9.48 -16.36 2.02
N ILE A 220 8.74 -16.31 0.91
CA ILE A 220 9.20 -15.71 -0.35
C ILE A 220 9.43 -14.21 -0.18
N GLY A 221 8.46 -13.50 0.37
CA GLY A 221 8.54 -12.06 0.61
C GLY A 221 9.65 -11.70 1.61
N LEU A 222 9.80 -12.47 2.69
CA LEU A 222 10.88 -12.27 3.66
C LEU A 222 12.26 -12.56 3.06
N THR A 223 12.38 -13.55 2.17
CA THR A 223 13.63 -13.83 1.45
C THR A 223 14.01 -12.68 0.53
N LEU A 224 13.05 -12.16 -0.25
CA LEU A 224 13.24 -10.99 -1.10
C LEU A 224 13.63 -9.75 -0.27
N LEU A 225 12.94 -9.52 0.85
CA LEU A 225 13.22 -8.44 1.78
C LEU A 225 14.64 -8.55 2.35
N ALA A 226 15.03 -9.75 2.80
CA ALA A 226 16.33 -9.98 3.41
C ALA A 226 17.47 -9.87 2.39
N TRP A 227 17.26 -10.28 1.15
CA TRP A 227 18.18 -10.01 0.04
C TRP A 227 18.27 -8.51 -0.26
N GLY A 228 17.14 -7.81 -0.33
CA GLY A 228 17.10 -6.37 -0.58
C GLY A 228 17.80 -5.57 0.51
N ALA A 229 17.55 -5.90 1.77
CA ALA A 229 18.15 -5.27 2.93
C ALA A 229 19.67 -5.42 2.97
N ARG A 230 20.17 -6.64 2.68
CA ARG A 230 21.62 -6.93 2.62
C ARG A 230 22.32 -6.31 1.43
N THR A 231 21.60 -6.06 0.34
CA THR A 231 22.19 -5.53 -0.90
C THR A 231 21.80 -4.08 -1.20
N ASN A 232 21.24 -3.37 -0.21
CA ASN A 232 20.79 -1.98 -0.30
C ASN A 232 19.77 -1.69 -1.42
N ARG A 233 19.00 -2.70 -1.85
CA ARG A 233 17.98 -2.57 -2.89
C ARG A 233 16.62 -2.24 -2.29
N THR A 234 16.38 -0.96 -2.04
CA THR A 234 15.15 -0.50 -1.35
C THR A 234 13.86 -0.83 -2.11
N TRP A 235 13.90 -1.02 -3.43
CA TRP A 235 12.72 -1.45 -4.20
C TRP A 235 12.18 -2.82 -3.78
N ALA A 236 13.02 -3.68 -3.17
CA ALA A 236 12.61 -5.00 -2.70
C ALA A 236 11.58 -4.91 -1.56
N LEU A 237 11.57 -3.80 -0.80
CA LEU A 237 10.63 -3.58 0.30
C LEU A 237 9.17 -3.51 -0.16
N PRO A 238 8.74 -2.57 -1.04
CA PRO A 238 7.36 -2.55 -1.53
C PRO A 238 6.99 -3.82 -2.31
N ALA A 239 7.94 -4.44 -3.03
CA ALA A 239 7.70 -5.71 -3.72
C ALA A 239 7.40 -6.86 -2.73
N ALA A 240 8.19 -6.99 -1.67
CA ALA A 240 7.94 -7.95 -0.60
C ALA A 240 6.60 -7.68 0.09
N MET A 241 6.23 -6.42 0.31
CA MET A 241 4.93 -6.04 0.89
C MET A 241 3.76 -6.52 0.02
N CYS A 242 3.84 -6.38 -1.31
CA CYS A 242 2.83 -6.93 -2.22
C CYS A 242 2.74 -8.46 -2.08
N ILE A 243 3.88 -9.15 -2.05
CA ILE A 243 3.93 -10.62 -1.95
C ILE A 243 3.24 -11.11 -0.68
N VAL A 244 3.53 -10.51 0.48
CA VAL A 244 3.04 -11.00 1.78
C VAL A 244 1.63 -10.50 2.15
N THR A 245 1.00 -9.69 1.31
CA THR A 245 -0.34 -9.14 1.59
C THR A 245 -1.38 -10.27 1.74
N PRO A 246 -2.11 -10.40 2.86
CA PRO A 246 -2.89 -11.60 3.16
C PRO A 246 -4.07 -11.78 2.21
N VAL A 247 -4.89 -10.73 2.05
CA VAL A 247 -5.93 -10.66 1.03
C VAL A 247 -5.36 -9.95 -0.19
N PHE A 248 -4.85 -10.75 -1.15
CA PHE A 248 -4.30 -10.20 -2.38
C PHE A 248 -5.44 -9.70 -3.29
N GLY A 249 -5.33 -8.43 -3.68
CA GLY A 249 -6.16 -7.83 -4.71
C GLY A 249 -5.29 -6.96 -5.60
N ILE A 250 -5.72 -6.70 -6.83
CA ILE A 250 -4.94 -5.91 -7.82
C ILE A 250 -4.51 -4.55 -7.24
N ALA A 251 -5.36 -3.94 -6.40
CA ALA A 251 -5.06 -2.69 -5.68
C ALA A 251 -3.77 -2.76 -4.82
N SER A 252 -3.41 -3.94 -4.28
CA SER A 252 -2.17 -4.10 -3.49
C SER A 252 -0.90 -3.82 -4.28
N LEU A 253 -0.94 -3.91 -5.62
CA LEU A 253 0.19 -3.56 -6.48
C LEU A 253 0.51 -2.07 -6.47
N THR A 254 -0.39 -1.19 -6.01
CA THR A 254 -0.12 0.25 -5.87
C THR A 254 1.03 0.54 -4.89
N MET A 255 1.37 -0.38 -3.99
CA MET A 255 2.60 -0.24 -3.17
C MET A 255 3.87 -0.12 -4.00
N LEU A 256 3.91 -0.71 -5.21
CA LEU A 256 5.05 -0.59 -6.14
C LEU A 256 5.23 0.85 -6.65
N ALA A 257 4.20 1.71 -6.59
CA ALA A 257 4.32 3.12 -6.93
C ALA A 257 5.29 3.88 -6.01
N ALA A 258 5.72 3.30 -4.88
CA ALA A 258 6.79 3.85 -4.05
C ALA A 258 8.16 3.86 -4.74
N ILE A 259 8.42 2.91 -5.65
CA ILE A 259 9.74 2.65 -6.24
C ILE A 259 10.41 3.90 -6.84
N PRO A 260 9.73 4.76 -7.63
CA PRO A 260 10.35 5.95 -8.23
C PRO A 260 10.94 6.95 -7.23
N ARG A 261 10.54 6.89 -5.96
CA ARG A 261 11.05 7.76 -4.89
C ARG A 261 12.06 7.08 -3.97
N LEU A 262 12.23 5.77 -4.10
CA LEU A 262 13.23 5.04 -3.34
C LEU A 262 14.60 5.24 -3.99
N ARG A 263 15.65 5.23 -3.16
CA ARG A 263 17.02 5.42 -3.66
C ARG A 263 17.37 4.28 -4.63
N VAL A 264 17.72 4.65 -5.85
CA VAL A 264 18.35 3.73 -6.80
C VAL A 264 19.85 3.91 -6.59
N ASP A 265 20.50 2.95 -5.93
CA ASP A 265 21.96 2.84 -6.03
C ASP A 265 22.26 2.34 -7.44
N THR A 266 22.40 3.27 -8.38
CA THR A 266 23.26 3.07 -9.54
C THR A 266 24.66 2.93 -8.95
N GLY A 267 25.27 1.75 -9.00
CA GLY A 267 26.60 1.47 -8.43
C GLY A 267 27.75 2.26 -9.08
N GLU A 268 27.52 3.50 -9.47
CA GLU A 268 28.54 4.43 -9.91
C GLU A 268 29.31 4.91 -8.66
N PRO A 269 30.64 4.80 -8.66
CA PRO A 269 31.46 5.31 -7.57
C PRO A 269 31.21 6.82 -7.43
N SER A 270 31.01 7.27 -6.20
CA SER A 270 30.90 8.69 -5.87
C SER A 270 32.16 9.41 -6.37
N VAL A 271 32.06 10.11 -7.49
CA VAL A 271 33.10 11.02 -7.93
C VAL A 271 33.13 12.14 -6.89
N SER A 272 34.11 12.07 -5.99
CA SER A 272 34.43 13.13 -5.05
C SER A 272 34.61 14.42 -5.84
N ARG A 273 33.72 15.40 -5.62
CA ARG A 273 33.96 16.77 -6.09
C ARG A 273 35.21 17.30 -5.37
N PRO A 274 36.20 17.85 -6.08
CA PRO A 274 37.30 18.53 -5.43
C PRO A 274 36.76 19.77 -4.72
N ALA A 275 37.23 19.98 -3.49
CA ALA A 275 36.98 21.22 -2.76
C ALA A 275 37.62 22.38 -3.53
N GLY A 276 36.80 23.36 -3.87
CA GLY A 276 37.21 24.68 -4.34
C GLY A 276 36.57 25.73 -3.45
#